data_AF-A0A8T5MYN9-F1
#
_entry.id   AF-A0A8T5MYN9-F1
#
_cell.length_a   1.000
_cell.length_b   1.000
_cell.length_c   1.000
_cell.angle_alpha   90.00
_cell.angle_beta   90.00
_cell.angle_gamma   90.00
#
_symmetry.space_group_name_H-M   'P 1'
#
loop_
_entity.id
_entity.type
_entity.pdbx_description
1 polymer ?
#
loop_
_entity_poly.entity_id
_entity_poly.type
_entity_poly.pdbx_seq_one_letter_code
_entity_poly.pdbx_strand_id
1 'polypeptide(L)' 'LGIGPMGFGGRITALAVHIEIHPAHVALMPVAININCHAARQKTVVI' A
#
# COMPACT_ATOMS: atom_id res chain seq x y z
N LEU A 1 -13.23 -1.10 -8.81
CA LEU A 1 -12.18 -2.06 -9.21
C LEU A 1 -12.71 -3.49 -9.26
N GLY A 2 -13.43 -4.00 -8.25
CA GLY A 2 -14.10 -5.31 -8.35
C GLY A 2 -13.13 -6.51 -8.46
N ILE A 3 -11.83 -6.26 -8.29
CA ILE A 3 -10.74 -7.23 -8.48
C ILE A 3 -10.76 -8.30 -7.40
N GLY A 4 -11.16 -7.95 -6.17
CA GLY A 4 -11.17 -8.86 -5.03
C GLY A 4 -9.78 -9.38 -4.62
N PRO A 5 -9.73 -10.31 -3.65
CA PRO A 5 -8.48 -10.92 -3.21
C PRO A 5 -7.87 -11.79 -4.31
N MET A 6 -6.56 -11.64 -4.55
CA MET A 6 -5.81 -12.40 -5.57
C MET A 6 -6.34 -12.28 -7.01
N GLY A 7 -7.30 -11.36 -7.28
CA GLY A 7 -7.87 -11.18 -8.62
C GLY A 7 -9.05 -12.08 -8.97
N PHE A 8 -9.60 -12.85 -8.02
CA PHE A 8 -10.75 -13.75 -8.28
C PHE A 8 -12.11 -13.04 -8.28
N GLY A 9 -12.12 -11.72 -8.30
CA GLY A 9 -13.33 -10.92 -8.19
C GLY A 9 -13.76 -10.70 -6.75
N GLY A 10 -14.47 -9.59 -6.51
CA GLY A 10 -15.02 -9.26 -5.21
C GLY A 10 -14.80 -7.81 -4.78
N ARG A 11 -15.35 -7.46 -3.61
CA ARG A 11 -15.40 -6.07 -3.14
C ARG A 11 -14.09 -5.58 -2.52
N ILE A 12 -13.32 -6.48 -1.89
CA ILE A 12 -12.15 -6.13 -1.07
C ILE A 12 -10.86 -6.45 -1.84
N THR A 13 -10.16 -5.42 -2.31
CA THR A 13 -8.85 -5.54 -3.00
C THR A 13 -7.67 -5.28 -2.06
N ALA A 14 -7.81 -4.35 -1.12
CA ALA A 14 -6.81 -4.04 -0.10
C ALA A 14 -7.47 -4.07 1.28
N LEU A 15 -6.75 -4.58 2.27
CA LEU A 15 -7.23 -4.63 3.66
C LEU A 15 -7.18 -3.25 4.32
N ALA A 16 -6.12 -2.49 4.05
CA ALA A 16 -5.91 -1.13 4.52
C ALA A 16 -5.02 -0.38 3.52
N VAL A 17 -5.14 0.94 3.49
CA VAL A 17 -4.29 1.84 2.71
C VAL A 17 -3.76 2.90 3.65
N HIS A 18 -2.44 3.04 3.70
CA HIS A 18 -1.75 4.07 4.48
C HIS A 18 -1.15 5.08 3.50
N ILE A 19 -1.32 6.37 3.79
CA ILE A 19 -0.86 7.46 2.94
C ILE A 19 -0.02 8.39 3.81
N GLU A 20 1.21 8.61 3.37
CA GLU A 20 2.12 9.59 3.96
C GLU A 20 2.34 10.72 2.94
N ILE A 21 2.26 11.96 3.42
CA ILE A 21 2.35 13.16 2.58
C ILE A 21 3.63 13.89 2.94
N HIS A 22 4.42 14.22 1.93
CA HIS A 22 5.67 14.96 2.07
C HIS A 22 5.67 16.16 1.13
N PRO A 23 6.31 17.29 1.50
CA PRO A 23 6.47 18.43 0.63
C PRO A 23 7.30 18.05 -0.61
N ALA A 24 6.92 18.61 -1.76
CA ALA A 24 7.58 18.36 -3.04
C ALA A 24 7.77 19.70 -3.79
N HIS A 25 8.81 19.78 -4.61
CA HIS A 25 9.02 20.95 -5.47
C HIS A 25 7.96 20.97 -6.56
N VAL A 26 7.44 22.14 -6.95
CA VAL A 26 6.37 22.22 -7.96
C VAL A 26 6.75 21.58 -9.30
N ALA A 27 8.03 21.59 -9.64
CA ALA A 27 8.56 20.93 -10.85
C ALA A 27 8.80 19.43 -10.70
N LEU A 28 8.72 18.86 -9.50
CA LEU A 28 8.97 17.44 -9.23
C LEU A 28 8.04 16.93 -8.13
N MET A 29 7.02 16.15 -8.51
CA MET A 29 6.03 15.60 -7.59
C MET A 29 6.12 14.07 -7.56
N PRO A 30 7.07 13.50 -6.80
CA PRO A 30 7.26 12.06 -6.75
C PRO A 30 6.14 11.38 -5.96
N VAL A 31 5.66 10.25 -6.48
CA VAL A 31 4.67 9.39 -5.82
C VAL A 31 5.21 7.97 -5.82
N ALA A 32 5.21 7.33 -4.65
CA ALA A 32 5.57 5.93 -4.49
C ALA A 32 4.37 5.15 -3.96
N ILE A 33 4.15 3.95 -4.53
CA ILE A 33 3.08 3.04 -4.13
C ILE A 33 3.72 1.69 -3.85
N ASN A 34 3.47 1.15 -2.66
CA ASN A 34 3.91 -0.17 -2.25
C ASN A 34 2.72 -0.99 -1.76
N ILE A 35 2.78 -2.31 -1.93
CA ILE A 35 1.75 -3.24 -1.48
C ILE A 35 2.40 -4.35 -0.68
N ASN A 36 1.85 -4.63 0.51
CA ASN A 36 2.21 -5.81 1.26
C ASN A 36 1.33 -6.99 0.82
N CYS A 37 1.93 -8.15 0.60
CA CYS A 37 1.21 -9.32 0.07
C CYS A 37 0.44 -10.06 1.19
N HIS A 38 -0.20 -11.17 0.83
CA HIS A 38 -0.88 -12.03 1.81
C HIS A 38 0.06 -12.60 2.90
N ALA A 39 1.37 -12.60 2.65
CA ALA A 39 2.40 -13.04 3.57
C ALA A 39 3.04 -11.86 4.32
N ALA A 40 2.24 -10.85 4.68
CA ALA A 40 2.64 -9.69 5.47
C ALA A 40 3.21 -10.11 6.84
N ARG A 41 4.52 -10.35 6.90
CA ARG A 41 5.26 -10.79 8.09
C ARG A 41 6.29 -9.73 8.44
N GLN A 42 5.96 -8.89 9.40
CA GLN A 42 6.84 -7.84 9.92
C GLN A 42 6.99 -8.00 11.43
N LYS A 43 8.20 -7.78 11.94
CA LYS A 43 8.52 -7.76 13.36
C LYS A 43 9.56 -6.68 13.61
N THR A 44 9.34 -5.88 14.65
CA THR A 44 10.30 -4.86 15.11
C THR A 44 10.83 -5.29 16.48
N VAL A 45 12.12 -5.04 16.74
CA VAL A 45 12.77 -5.28 18.04
C VAL A 45 13.57 -4.03 18.42
N VAL A 46 13.53 -3.67 19.70
CA VAL A 46 14.35 -2.61 20.28
C VAL A 46 15.30 -3.29 21.27
N ILE A 47 16.60 -2.99 21.16
CA ILE A 47 17.67 -3.56 21.98
C ILE A 47 18.01 -2.58 23.10
#